data_AF-A0A9E3LG32-F1
#
_entry.id   AF-A0A9E3LG32-F1
#
_cell.length_a   1.000
_cell.length_b   1.000
_cell.length_c   1.000
_cell.angle_alpha   90.00
_cell.angle_beta   90.00
_cell.angle_gamma   90.00
#
_symmetry.space_group_name_H-M   'P 1'
#
loop_
_entity.id
_entity.type
_entity.pdbx_description
1 polymer ?
#
loop_
_entity_poly.entity_id
_entity_poly.type
_entity_poly.pdbx_seq_one_letter_code
_entity_poly.pdbx_strand_id
1 'polypeptide(L)' 'MRVILADDAPLVRTGIARLLEDAGFEVVAQLDDAEELAACVVGHRPDVVVTDIRMPPTHTTEGLQAALEIRRRFPEV' A
#
# COMPACT_ATOMS: atom_id res chain seq x y z
N MET A 1 -2.60 -7.58 12.72
CA MET A 1 -2.27 -6.24 12.22
C MET A 1 -2.60 -6.23 10.73
N ARG A 2 -3.30 -5.19 10.29
CA ARG A 2 -3.94 -5.08 8.98
C ARG A 2 -3.07 -4.23 8.07
N VAL A 3 -2.74 -4.77 6.90
CA VAL A 3 -1.76 -4.19 5.99
C VAL A 3 -2.41 -3.94 4.63
N ILE A 4 -2.16 -2.77 4.05
CA ILE A 4 -2.40 -2.51 2.63
C ILE A 4 -1.06 -2.55 1.90
N LEU A 5 -1.03 -3.18 0.73
CA LEU A 5 0.14 -3.26 -0.13
C LEU A 5 -0.13 -2.59 -1.48
N ALA A 6 0.75 -1.69 -1.91
CA ALA A 6 0.73 -1.06 -3.23
C ALA A 6 2.07 -1.27 -3.93
N ASP A 7 2.05 -1.91 -5.10
CA ASP A 7 3.25 -2.22 -5.89
C ASP A 7 2.80 -2.53 -7.31
N ASP A 8 3.41 -1.93 -8.34
CA ASP A 8 2.98 -2.08 -9.74
C ASP A 8 3.43 -3.41 -10.36
N ALA A 9 4.35 -4.14 -9.72
CA ALA A 9 4.86 -5.42 -10.16
C ALA A 9 4.04 -6.59 -9.56
N PRO A 10 3.19 -7.28 -10.35
CA PRO A 10 2.22 -8.25 -9.80
C PRO A 10 2.85 -9.42 -9.06
N LEU A 11 4.03 -9.89 -9.52
CA LEU A 11 4.77 -10.98 -8.88
C LEU A 11 5.35 -10.55 -7.53
N VAL A 12 5.88 -9.32 -7.44
CA VAL A 12 6.44 -8.78 -6.20
C VAL A 12 5.31 -8.57 -5.21
N ARG A 13 4.22 -7.92 -5.63
CA ARG A 13 3.02 -7.70 -4.82
C ARG A 13 2.46 -9.00 -4.24
N THR A 14 2.25 -10.01 -5.08
CA THR A 14 1.74 -11.32 -4.64
C THR A 14 2.72 -12.03 -3.70
N GLY A 15 4.03 -11.94 -3.97
CA GLY A 15 5.06 -12.54 -3.12
C GLY A 15 5.12 -11.91 -1.73
N ILE A 16 5.11 -10.58 -1.65
CA ILE A 16 5.11 -9.85 -0.38
C ILE A 16 3.81 -10.13 0.39
N ALA A 17 2.66 -10.12 -0.27
CA ALA A 17 1.38 -10.41 0.37
C ALA A 17 1.40 -11.79 1.06
N ARG A 18 1.88 -12.83 0.37
CA ARG A 18 2.02 -14.17 0.97
C ARG A 18 2.97 -14.18 2.15
N LEU A 19 4.12 -13.52 2.06
CA LEU A 19 5.08 -13.45 3.18
C LEU A 19 4.49 -12.75 4.41
N LEU A 20 3.67 -11.71 4.19
CA LEU A 20 2.97 -11.03 5.27
C LEU A 20 1.89 -11.92 5.90
N GLU A 21 1.08 -12.60 5.08
CA GLU A 21 0.06 -13.54 5.55
C GLU A 21 0.66 -14.71 6.34
N ASP A 22 1.74 -15.31 5.82
CA ASP A 22 2.48 -16.39 6.50
C ASP A 22 3.07 -15.93 7.84
N ALA A 23 3.41 -14.64 7.97
CA ALA A 23 3.87 -14.02 9.21
C ALA A 23 2.73 -13.62 10.17
N GLY A 24 1.46 -13.87 9.81
CA GLY A 24 0.28 -13.60 10.65
C GLY A 24 -0.30 -12.19 10.49
N PHE A 25 0.09 -11.45 9.44
CA PHE A 25 -0.54 -10.19 9.07
C PHE A 25 -1.78 -10.43 8.21
N GLU A 26 -2.75 -9.51 8.26
CA GLU A 26 -3.94 -9.55 7.41
C GLU A 26 -3.76 -8.55 6.27
N VAL A 27 -3.56 -9.03 5.05
CA VAL A 27 -3.46 -8.15 3.87
C VAL A 27 -4.88 -7.81 3.41
N VAL A 28 -5.35 -6.60 3.75
CA VAL A 28 -6.74 -6.19 3.55
C VAL A 28 -7.00 -5.58 2.17
N ALA A 29 -5.96 -5.13 1.47
CA ALA A 29 -6.04 -4.67 0.09
C ALA A 29 -4.67 -4.77 -0.60
N GLN A 30 -4.70 -4.98 -1.92
CA GLN A 30 -3.54 -4.98 -2.81
C GLN A 30 -3.84 -4.08 -4.02
N LEU A 31 -2.98 -3.10 -4.30
CA LEU A 31 -3.13 -2.14 -5.38
C LEU A 31 -1.93 -2.18 -6.34
N ASP A 32 -2.16 -1.88 -7.61
CA ASP A 32 -1.12 -1.70 -8.64
C ASP A 32 -0.82 -0.23 -8.97
N ASP A 33 -1.57 0.70 -8.38
CA ASP A 33 -1.35 2.14 -8.50
C ASP A 33 -1.48 2.88 -7.14
N ALA A 34 -1.00 4.12 -7.14
CA ALA A 34 -1.01 4.98 -5.95
C ALA A 34 -2.31 5.80 -5.80
N GLU A 35 -3.11 5.94 -6.86
CA GLU A 35 -4.25 6.85 -6.92
C GLU A 35 -5.38 6.38 -6.00
N GLU A 36 -5.61 5.08 -5.95
CA GLU A 36 -6.65 4.49 -5.09
C GLU A 36 -6.21 4.27 -3.64
N LEU A 37 -4.92 4.45 -3.33
CA LEU A 37 -4.34 4.06 -2.03
C LEU A 37 -4.98 4.82 -0.85
N ALA A 38 -5.14 6.13 -0.95
CA ALA A 38 -5.73 6.95 0.12
C ALA A 38 -7.21 6.60 0.35
N ALA A 39 -7.97 6.29 -0.71
CA ALA A 39 -9.36 5.83 -0.58
C ALA A 39 -9.43 4.46 0.08
N CYS A 40 -8.51 3.55 -0.27
CA CYS A 40 -8.38 2.24 0.35
C CYS A 40 -8.04 2.32 1.85
N VAL A 41 -7.17 3.23 2.27
CA VAL A 41 -6.90 3.51 3.69
C VAL A 41 -8.17 3.96 4.42
N VAL A 42 -9.00 4.78 3.77
CA VAL A 42 -10.26 5.24 4.37
C VAL A 42 -11.23 4.09 4.60
N GLY A 43 -11.44 3.24 3.60
CA GLY A 43 -12.38 2.13 3.66
C GLY A 43 -11.92 1.02 4.60
N HIS A 44 -10.63 0.70 4.58
CA HIS A 44 -10.11 -0.43 5.33
C HIS A 44 -9.61 -0.06 6.72
N ARG A 45 -9.13 1.16 6.99
CA ARG A 45 -8.48 1.51 8.27
C ARG A 45 -7.35 0.53 8.65
N PRO A 46 -6.30 0.40 7.82
CA PRO A 46 -5.17 -0.48 8.12
C PRO A 46 -4.32 0.08 9.27
N ASP A 47 -3.46 -0.78 9.82
CA ASP A 47 -2.44 -0.39 10.79
C ASP A 47 -1.14 0.05 10.09
N VAL A 48 -0.87 -0.47 8.88
CA VAL A 48 0.33 -0.17 8.09
C VAL A 48 -0.01 -0.14 6.61
N VAL A 49 0.62 0.78 5.88
CA VAL A 49 0.66 0.80 4.41
C VAL A 49 2.08 0.52 3.95
N VAL A 50 2.23 -0.47 3.07
CA VAL A 50 3.47 -0.74 2.34
C VAL A 50 3.25 -0.31 0.89
N THR A 51 4.10 0.57 0.38
CA THR A 51 3.98 1.07 -1.00
C THR A 51 5.33 1.08 -1.68
N ASP A 52 5.37 0.72 -2.97
CA ASP A 52 6.49 1.05 -3.85
C ASP A 52 6.55 2.57 -4.03
N ILE A 53 7.74 3.12 -4.28
CA ILE A 53 7.96 4.54 -4.55
C ILE A 53 7.57 4.86 -5.99
N ARG A 54 7.86 3.97 -6.93
CA ARG A 54 7.73 4.21 -8.38
C ARG A 54 6.60 3.38 -8.94
N MET A 55 5.43 3.99 -9.08
CA MET A 55 4.26 3.36 -9.69
C MET A 55 3.80 4.16 -10.91
N PRO A 56 2.95 3.59 -11.78
CA PRO A 56 2.29 4.34 -12.84
C PRO A 56 1.65 5.65 -12.32
N PRO A 57 1.48 6.66 -13.19
CA PRO A 57 1.76 6.64 -14.63
C PRO A 57 3.19 7.05 -15.02
N THR A 58 3.93 7.74 -14.16
CA THR A 58 5.28 8.26 -14.49
C THR A 58 6.41 7.39 -13.95
N HIS A 59 6.13 6.48 -13.00
CA HIS A 59 7.13 5.63 -12.35
C HIS A 59 8.24 6.43 -11.68
N THR A 60 7.89 7.54 -11.01
CA THR A 60 8.86 8.42 -10.34
C THR A 60 8.71 8.45 -8.83
N THR A 61 7.60 8.97 -8.31
CA THR A 61 7.43 9.26 -6.88
C THR A 61 6.00 9.11 -6.40
N GLU A 62 5.11 8.55 -7.22
CA GLU A 62 3.68 8.46 -6.96
C GLU A 62 3.37 7.80 -5.62
N GLY A 63 4.01 6.66 -5.32
CA GLY A 63 3.76 5.98 -4.06
C GLY A 63 4.40 6.69 -2.85
N LEU A 64 5.53 7.39 -3.04
CA LEU A 64 6.06 8.26 -1.99
C LEU A 64 5.11 9.43 -1.70
N GLN A 65 4.57 10.07 -2.74
CA GLN A 65 3.61 11.16 -2.60
C GLN A 65 2.34 10.67 -1.89
N ALA A 66 1.82 9.49 -2.27
CA ALA A 66 0.68 8.86 -1.61
C ALA A 66 0.98 8.54 -0.14
N ALA A 67 2.15 7.98 0.18
CA ALA A 67 2.56 7.72 1.57
C ALA A 67 2.63 9.00 2.42
N LEU A 68 3.20 10.08 1.87
CA LEU A 68 3.26 11.38 2.55
C LEU A 68 1.86 11.96 2.78
N GLU A 69 0.95 11.82 1.81
CA GLU A 69 -0.43 12.25 1.96
C GLU A 69 -1.15 11.45 3.05
N ILE A 70 -1.03 10.12 3.01
CA ILE A 70 -1.62 9.22 4.00
C ILE A 70 -1.12 9.58 5.39
N ARG A 71 0.20 9.74 5.55
CA ARG A 71 0.79 10.12 6.84
C ARG A 71 0.27 11.45 7.38
N ARG A 72 0.01 12.42 6.49
CA ARG A 72 -0.55 13.72 6.85
C ARG A 72 -2.02 13.63 7.27
N ARG A 73 -2.80 12.75 6.63
CA ARG A 73 -4.25 12.62 6.85
C ARG A 73 -4.61 11.61 7.94
N PHE A 74 -3.79 10.59 8.12
CA PHE A 74 -3.96 9.44 9.01
C PHE A 74 -2.63 9.18 9.75
N PRO A 75 -2.27 10.02 10.74
CA PRO A 75 -1.00 9.91 11.46
C PRO A 75 -0.85 8.64 12.33
N GLU A 76 -1.91 7.87 12.48
CA GLU A 76 -1.94 6.56 13.13
C GLU A 76 -1.56 5.39 12.21
N VAL A 77 -1.51 5.63 10.90
CA VAL A 77 -1.05 4.69 9.86
C VAL A 77 0.44 4.83 9.60
#